data_AF-A0A2G2LHC9-F1
#
_entry.id   AF-A0A2G2LHC9-F1
#
_cell.length_a   1.000
_cell.length_b   1.000
_cell.length_c   1.000
_cell.angle_alpha   90.00
_cell.angle_beta   90.00
_cell.angle_gamma   90.00
#
_symmetry.space_group_name_H-M   'P 1'
#
loop_
_entity.id
_entity.type
_entity.pdbx_description
1 polymer ?
#
loop_
_entity_poly.entity_id
_entity_poly.type
_entity_poly.pdbx_seq_one_letter_code
_entity_poly.pdbx_strand_id
1 'polypeptide(L)'
;MSKPDLGPFGYYPGDYIFKCKTCDTEYWDGDKRCINCMSCAMNMWEQDQIIKLLVCGGRDYGWKEVNGKRVRDLDECEGLCDILDGFLESSEKQFNTNIKSPRRWSASNLLVIHGNANGADKLAGAWARAVGAGEHGVGADWKKYGRGAGFIRNAEMLELKPDFVIAFPGGAGTKMMVSLAKRAGVPVKEIT
;
A
#
# COMPACT_ATOMS: atom_id res chain seq x y z
N MET A 1 -32.49 0.50 -13.00
CA MET A 1 -31.68 1.66 -12.54
C MET A 1 -30.22 1.32 -12.79
N SER A 2 -29.53 2.13 -13.59
CA SER A 2 -28.11 1.97 -13.88
C SER A 2 -27.28 2.22 -12.63
N LYS A 3 -26.35 1.31 -12.31
CA LYS A 3 -25.41 1.47 -11.19
C LYS A 3 -24.51 2.69 -11.43
N PRO A 4 -24.15 3.48 -10.40
CA PRO A 4 -23.26 4.62 -10.57
C PRO A 4 -21.85 4.16 -10.98
N ASP A 5 -21.21 4.93 -11.84
CA ASP A 5 -19.80 4.78 -12.23
C ASP A 5 -18.92 5.10 -11.01
N LEU A 6 -18.17 4.10 -10.53
CA LEU A 6 -17.38 4.17 -9.29
C LEU A 6 -15.96 4.70 -9.48
N GLY A 7 -15.58 5.18 -10.67
CA GLY A 7 -14.22 5.62 -10.93
C GLY A 7 -13.18 4.52 -10.60
N PRO A 8 -11.89 4.85 -10.43
CA PRO A 8 -10.82 3.85 -10.36
C PRO A 8 -10.78 3.01 -9.06
N PHE A 9 -11.71 3.21 -8.11
CA PHE A 9 -11.66 2.64 -6.76
C PHE A 9 -12.77 1.63 -6.46
N GLY A 10 -13.28 0.92 -7.47
CA GLY A 10 -14.45 0.05 -7.35
C GLY A 10 -14.44 -0.89 -6.14
N TYR A 11 -15.33 -0.64 -5.18
CA TYR A 11 -15.74 -1.59 -4.14
C TYR A 11 -17.26 -1.55 -3.94
N TYR A 12 -17.86 -2.72 -3.70
CA TYR A 12 -19.29 -2.89 -3.40
C TYR A 12 -19.52 -2.83 -1.88
N PRO A 13 -20.58 -2.15 -1.41
CA PRO A 13 -20.95 -2.16 0.00
C PRO A 13 -21.66 -3.49 0.39
N GLY A 14 -21.01 -4.39 1.14
CA GLY A 14 -21.58 -5.41 2.07
C GLY A 14 -20.42 -6.17 2.74
N ASP A 15 -20.27 -6.39 4.07
CA ASP A 15 -21.19 -7.09 4.99
C ASP A 15 -20.85 -6.89 6.51
N TYR A 16 -20.10 -5.85 6.91
CA TYR A 16 -19.81 -5.59 8.34
C TYR A 16 -20.25 -4.18 8.76
N ILE A 17 -21.44 -4.09 9.37
CA ILE A 17 -22.00 -2.84 9.89
C ILE A 17 -21.81 -2.81 11.42
N PHE A 18 -20.86 -2.02 11.91
CA PHE A 18 -20.73 -1.66 13.32
C PHE A 18 -21.30 -0.26 13.59
N LYS A 19 -21.49 0.15 14.85
CA LYS A 19 -21.86 1.55 15.18
C LYS A 19 -20.63 2.38 15.50
N CYS A 20 -20.54 3.60 14.99
CA CYS A 20 -19.47 4.54 15.33
C CYS A 20 -19.53 4.91 16.83
N LYS A 21 -18.45 4.68 17.59
CA LYS A 21 -18.41 4.98 19.03
C LYS A 21 -18.52 6.48 19.39
N THR A 22 -18.39 7.38 18.41
CA THR A 22 -18.41 8.83 18.61
C THR A 22 -19.75 9.46 18.21
N CYS A 23 -20.37 8.98 17.14
CA CYS A 23 -21.63 9.56 16.61
C CYS A 23 -22.79 8.57 16.47
N ASP A 24 -22.60 7.31 16.86
CA ASP A 24 -23.60 6.22 16.92
C ASP A 24 -24.32 5.86 15.60
N THR A 25 -23.82 6.33 14.45
CA THR A 25 -24.34 6.01 13.11
C THR A 25 -23.73 4.72 12.52
N GLU A 26 -24.45 4.09 11.59
CA GLU A 26 -24.06 2.84 10.90
C GLU A 26 -22.77 3.02 10.06
N TYR A 27 -21.83 2.08 10.20
CA TYR A 27 -20.46 2.07 9.65
C TYR A 27 -20.32 1.19 8.40
N TRP A 28 -19.34 1.52 7.55
CA TRP A 28 -18.91 0.70 6.40
C TRP A 28 -17.46 0.26 6.59
N ASP A 29 -17.23 -1.05 6.63
CA ASP A 29 -15.90 -1.64 6.82
C ASP A 29 -15.06 -1.66 5.52
N GLY A 30 -13.80 -1.27 5.66
CA GLY A 30 -12.79 -1.19 4.61
C GLY A 30 -11.77 -0.08 4.87
N ASP A 31 -12.22 1.03 5.45
CA ASP A 31 -11.40 2.14 5.93
C ASP A 31 -12.14 2.77 7.11
N LYS A 32 -11.47 3.02 8.25
CA LYS A 32 -12.05 3.62 9.45
C LYS A 32 -12.55 5.08 9.23
N ARG A 33 -13.53 5.33 8.37
CA ARG A 33 -13.98 6.68 7.96
C ARG A 33 -15.50 6.75 7.86
N CYS A 34 -16.09 7.61 8.69
CA CYS A 34 -17.51 7.94 8.65
C CYS A 34 -17.84 8.76 7.40
N ILE A 35 -18.74 8.25 6.54
CA ILE A 35 -19.17 8.92 5.30
C ILE A 35 -19.90 10.25 5.56
N ASN A 36 -20.46 10.42 6.77
CA ASN A 36 -21.25 11.59 7.15
C ASN A 36 -20.47 12.67 7.91
N CYS A 37 -19.20 12.45 8.26
CA CYS A 37 -18.40 13.45 8.96
C CYS A 37 -17.21 13.87 8.11
N MET A 38 -17.50 14.58 7.02
CA MET A 38 -16.49 15.26 6.20
C MET A 38 -15.55 16.08 7.10
N SER A 39 -16.05 16.68 8.20
CA SER A 39 -15.23 17.41 9.18
C SER A 39 -14.27 16.53 10.01
N CYS A 40 -14.60 15.28 10.34
CA CYS A 40 -13.66 14.39 11.05
C CYS A 40 -12.61 13.79 10.10
N ALA A 41 -13.01 13.42 8.87
CA ALA A 41 -12.09 12.97 7.85
C ALA A 41 -11.12 14.12 7.44
N MET A 42 -11.63 15.34 7.28
CA MET A 42 -10.81 16.51 6.95
C MET A 42 -9.95 16.99 8.12
N ASN A 43 -10.42 16.94 9.38
CA ASN A 43 -9.56 17.22 10.54
C ASN A 43 -8.41 16.21 10.69
N MET A 44 -8.57 14.95 10.25
CA MET A 44 -7.46 14.00 10.18
C MET A 44 -6.55 14.22 8.96
N TRP A 45 -7.11 14.67 7.83
CA TRP A 45 -6.38 14.90 6.58
C TRP A 45 -5.59 16.22 6.56
N GLU A 46 -6.02 17.25 7.28
CA GLU A 46 -5.30 18.53 7.40
C GLU A 46 -4.13 18.49 8.41
N GLN A 47 -3.89 17.37 9.11
CA GLN A 47 -2.90 17.29 10.20
C GLN A 47 -1.67 16.40 9.95
N ASP A 48 -1.23 16.18 8.70
CA ASP A 48 0.00 15.42 8.38
C ASP A 48 0.02 13.97 8.96
N GLN A 49 -1.11 13.37 9.35
CA GLN A 49 -1.12 12.14 10.17
C GLN A 49 -0.96 10.82 9.39
N ILE A 50 -1.09 10.83 8.06
CA ILE A 50 -1.02 9.62 7.23
C ILE A 50 0.42 9.39 6.75
N ILE A 51 0.94 8.21 7.03
CA ILE A 51 2.24 7.73 6.54
C ILE A 51 1.97 6.93 5.27
N LYS A 52 2.68 7.26 4.20
CA LYS A 52 2.56 6.59 2.90
C LYS A 52 3.75 5.68 2.69
N LEU A 53 3.48 4.38 2.70
CA LEU A 53 4.45 3.35 2.38
C LEU A 53 4.21 2.87 0.96
N LEU A 54 5.16 3.08 0.06
CA LEU A 54 5.14 2.46 -1.27
C LEU A 54 5.82 1.10 -1.21
N VAL A 55 5.12 0.07 -1.65
CA VAL A 55 5.68 -1.28 -1.81
C VAL A 55 5.78 -1.62 -3.29
N CYS A 56 6.92 -2.15 -3.70
CA CYS A 56 7.10 -2.68 -5.06
C CYS A 56 7.92 -3.98 -5.04
N GLY A 57 7.76 -4.79 -6.09
CA GLY A 57 8.57 -6.02 -6.24
C GLY A 57 8.25 -6.79 -7.53
N GLY A 58 8.82 -7.99 -7.62
CA GLY A 58 8.66 -8.87 -8.76
C GLY A 58 7.23 -9.39 -8.94
N ARG A 59 6.84 -9.64 -10.19
CA ARG A 59 5.52 -10.22 -10.54
C ARG A 59 5.36 -11.68 -10.16
N ASP A 60 6.50 -12.34 -9.98
CA ASP A 60 6.60 -13.73 -9.59
C ASP A 60 6.97 -13.90 -8.11
N TYR A 61 7.18 -12.80 -7.38
CA TYR A 61 7.42 -12.86 -5.94
C TYR A 61 6.23 -13.51 -5.22
N GLY A 62 6.50 -14.43 -4.30
CA GLY A 62 5.49 -15.27 -3.63
C GLY A 62 4.99 -16.44 -4.49
N TRP A 63 5.72 -16.77 -5.56
CA TRP A 63 5.43 -17.91 -6.43
C TRP A 63 6.70 -18.67 -6.78
N LYS A 64 6.60 -20.00 -6.76
CA LYS A 64 7.65 -20.90 -7.23
C LYS A 64 7.10 -21.92 -8.22
N GLU A 65 7.99 -22.46 -9.04
CA GLU A 65 7.66 -23.57 -9.93
C GLU A 65 8.00 -24.89 -9.24
N VAL A 66 7.01 -25.79 -9.14
CA VAL A 66 7.19 -27.14 -8.63
C VAL A 66 6.56 -28.10 -9.63
N ASN A 67 7.37 -28.97 -10.22
CA ASN A 67 6.93 -29.94 -11.24
C ASN A 67 6.18 -29.29 -12.41
N GLY A 68 6.67 -28.15 -12.92
CA GLY A 68 6.04 -27.39 -14.01
C GLY A 68 4.72 -26.70 -13.64
N LYS A 69 4.33 -26.72 -12.36
CA LYS A 69 3.15 -26.02 -11.84
C LYS A 69 3.58 -24.82 -11.03
N ARG A 70 2.93 -23.69 -11.29
CA ARG A 70 3.09 -22.46 -10.50
C ARG A 70 2.33 -22.62 -9.19
N VAL A 71 3.05 -22.67 -8.08
CA VAL A 71 2.50 -22.82 -6.72
C VAL A 71 2.92 -21.63 -5.87
N ARG A 72 2.15 -21.34 -4.82
CA ARG A 72 2.51 -20.29 -3.88
C ARG A 72 3.79 -20.66 -3.15
N ASP A 73 4.70 -19.70 -3.06
CA ASP A 73 5.82 -19.80 -2.16
C ASP A 73 5.42 -19.18 -0.82
N LEU A 74 5.04 -20.03 0.13
CA LEU A 74 4.54 -19.57 1.43
C LEU A 74 5.63 -18.84 2.21
N ASP A 75 6.88 -19.29 2.12
CA ASP A 75 8.01 -18.68 2.81
C ASP A 75 8.23 -17.23 2.33
N GLU A 76 8.15 -16.98 1.01
CA GLU A 76 8.24 -15.61 0.47
C GLU A 76 7.01 -14.75 0.83
N CYS A 77 5.82 -15.36 0.89
CA CYS A 77 4.60 -14.66 1.26
C CYS A 77 4.61 -14.24 2.73
N GLU A 78 4.97 -15.16 3.63
CA GLU A 78 5.10 -14.92 5.07
C GLU A 78 6.24 -13.92 5.34
N GLY A 79 7.39 -14.10 4.70
CA GLY A 79 8.51 -13.17 4.84
C GLY A 79 8.17 -11.74 4.42
N LEU A 80 7.31 -11.56 3.41
CA LEU A 80 6.79 -10.23 3.07
C LEU A 80 5.93 -9.65 4.19
N CYS A 81 5.03 -10.43 4.76
CA CYS A 81 4.22 -9.99 5.90
C CYS A 81 5.11 -9.62 7.09
N ASP A 82 6.08 -10.46 7.46
CA ASP A 82 7.01 -10.21 8.56
C ASP A 82 7.80 -8.91 8.38
N ILE A 83 8.22 -8.61 7.14
CA ILE A 83 8.93 -7.37 6.82
C ILE A 83 8.03 -6.15 7.00
N LEU A 84 6.75 -6.25 6.61
CA LEU A 84 5.79 -5.15 6.71
C LEU A 84 5.27 -4.98 8.15
N ASP A 85 5.04 -6.06 8.88
CA ASP A 85 4.74 -6.06 10.32
C ASP A 85 5.91 -5.44 11.08
N GLY A 86 7.13 -5.89 10.78
CA GLY A 86 8.34 -5.30 11.34
C GLY A 86 8.48 -3.81 11.02
N PHE A 87 8.08 -3.34 9.84
CA PHE A 87 8.05 -1.91 9.52
C PHE A 87 7.03 -1.15 10.38
N LEU A 88 5.82 -1.70 10.52
CA LEU A 88 4.76 -1.12 11.34
C LEU A 88 5.17 -1.03 12.83
N GLU A 89 5.82 -2.08 13.34
CA GLU A 89 6.30 -2.18 14.72
C GLU A 89 7.56 -1.35 14.99
N SER A 90 8.47 -1.22 14.01
CA SER A 90 9.76 -0.52 14.16
C SER A 90 9.62 0.98 14.44
N SER A 91 8.41 1.54 14.28
CA SER A 91 8.09 2.91 14.65
C SER A 91 8.30 3.24 16.12
N GLU A 92 8.40 2.24 17.01
CA GLU A 92 8.73 2.46 18.43
C GLU A 92 10.24 2.62 18.71
N LYS A 93 11.13 2.12 17.84
CA LYS A 93 12.58 1.99 18.16
C LYS A 93 13.48 3.04 17.51
N GLN A 94 13.00 3.81 16.52
CA GLN A 94 13.80 4.78 15.79
C GLN A 94 13.79 6.17 16.47
N PHE A 95 14.15 6.23 17.75
CA PHE A 95 14.19 7.44 18.57
C PHE A 95 15.56 8.15 18.62
N ASN A 96 16.48 7.83 17.71
CA ASN A 96 17.84 8.39 17.77
C ASN A 96 18.46 8.76 16.41
N THR A 97 17.72 9.49 15.58
CA THR A 97 18.30 10.36 14.53
C THR A 97 17.53 11.67 14.53
N ASN A 98 18.17 12.79 14.19
CA ASN A 98 17.74 14.20 14.40
C ASN A 98 16.44 14.66 13.70
N ILE A 99 15.44 13.79 13.53
CA ILE A 99 14.11 14.11 13.02
C ILE A 99 13.20 14.43 14.22
N LYS A 100 12.82 15.70 14.37
CA LYS A 100 11.82 16.14 15.36
C LYS A 100 10.41 15.71 14.92
N SER A 101 10.01 14.46 15.10
CA SER A 101 8.59 14.13 15.16
C SER A 101 8.31 12.82 15.93
N PRO A 102 7.60 12.85 17.07
CA PRO A 102 7.31 11.70 17.92
C PRO A 102 6.08 10.91 17.42
N ARG A 103 6.03 10.55 16.14
CA ARG A 103 4.83 9.90 15.55
C ARG A 103 4.89 8.39 15.82
N ARG A 104 4.00 7.88 16.68
CA ARG A 104 3.71 6.43 16.81
C ARG A 104 2.94 5.97 15.57
N TRP A 105 3.43 4.95 14.86
CA TRP A 105 2.74 4.45 13.67
C TRP A 105 1.70 3.42 14.08
N SER A 106 0.61 3.34 13.31
CA SER A 106 -0.44 2.36 13.46
C SER A 106 -1.03 2.02 12.10
N ALA A 107 -1.68 0.86 11.97
CA ALA A 107 -2.33 0.52 10.70
C ALA A 107 -3.37 1.59 10.29
N SER A 108 -4.10 2.17 11.25
CA SER A 108 -5.10 3.23 11.01
C SER A 108 -4.57 4.50 10.36
N ASN A 109 -3.27 4.74 10.40
CA ASN A 109 -2.65 5.92 9.80
C ASN A 109 -1.54 5.56 8.81
N LEU A 110 -1.56 4.33 8.29
CA LEU A 110 -0.70 3.85 7.22
C LEU A 110 -1.51 3.72 5.92
N LEU A 111 -0.96 4.23 4.82
CA LEU A 111 -1.45 4.02 3.46
C LEU A 111 -0.40 3.25 2.67
N VAL A 112 -0.74 2.04 2.24
CA VAL A 112 0.11 1.21 1.38
C VAL A 112 -0.19 1.51 -0.09
N ILE A 113 0.77 2.10 -0.77
CA ILE A 113 0.74 2.35 -2.21
C ILE A 113 1.43 1.17 -2.90
N HIS A 114 0.79 0.59 -3.90
CA HIS A 114 1.38 -0.51 -4.65
C HIS A 114 0.91 -0.50 -6.10
N GLY A 115 1.59 -1.28 -6.91
CA GLY A 115 1.45 -1.18 -8.35
C GLY A 115 0.40 -2.05 -9.02
N ASN A 116 -0.48 -2.63 -8.20
CA ASN A 116 -1.58 -3.51 -8.61
C ASN A 116 -1.17 -4.65 -9.56
N ALA A 117 0.12 -4.99 -9.63
CA ALA A 117 0.64 -6.10 -10.41
C ALA A 117 0.58 -7.40 -9.60
N ASN A 118 0.76 -8.55 -10.26
CA ASN A 118 0.95 -9.82 -9.58
C ASN A 118 2.18 -9.79 -8.65
N GLY A 119 2.29 -10.78 -7.77
CA GLY A 119 3.43 -10.96 -6.88
C GLY A 119 3.41 -9.99 -5.70
N ALA A 120 4.55 -9.34 -5.43
CA ALA A 120 4.74 -8.49 -4.26
C ALA A 120 3.67 -7.38 -4.14
N ASP A 121 3.29 -6.75 -5.26
CA ASP A 121 2.28 -5.69 -5.26
C ASP A 121 0.92 -6.20 -4.76
N LYS A 122 0.47 -7.40 -5.16
CA LYS A 122 -0.78 -7.99 -4.66
C LYS A 122 -0.67 -8.44 -3.20
N LEU A 123 0.48 -8.97 -2.80
CA LEU A 123 0.72 -9.41 -1.43
C LEU A 123 0.72 -8.23 -0.46
N ALA A 124 1.35 -7.12 -0.82
CA ALA A 124 1.34 -5.89 -0.03
C ALA A 124 -0.07 -5.33 0.16
N GLY A 125 -0.87 -5.31 -0.91
CA GLY A 125 -2.28 -4.91 -0.82
C GLY A 125 -3.11 -5.84 0.07
N ALA A 126 -2.87 -7.16 -0.01
CA ALA A 126 -3.52 -8.12 0.88
C ALA A 126 -3.12 -7.94 2.35
N TRP A 127 -1.84 -7.71 2.62
CA TRP A 127 -1.34 -7.40 3.96
C TRP A 127 -1.99 -6.12 4.51
N ALA A 128 -2.04 -5.04 3.72
CA ALA A 128 -2.64 -3.77 4.13
C ALA A 128 -4.08 -3.96 4.62
N ARG A 129 -4.90 -4.69 3.84
CA ARG A 129 -6.28 -5.02 4.23
C ARG A 129 -6.33 -5.87 5.51
N ALA A 130 -5.45 -6.86 5.63
CA ALA A 130 -5.43 -7.76 6.78
C ALA A 130 -5.13 -7.04 8.10
N VAL A 131 -4.25 -6.05 8.09
CA VAL A 131 -3.89 -5.26 9.28
C VAL A 131 -4.79 -4.04 9.50
N GLY A 132 -5.73 -3.77 8.60
CA GLY A 132 -6.62 -2.61 8.65
C GLY A 132 -5.94 -1.27 8.31
N ALA A 133 -4.91 -1.32 7.46
CA ALA A 133 -4.29 -0.16 6.84
C ALA A 133 -4.99 0.21 5.52
N GLY A 134 -4.86 1.47 5.11
CA GLY A 134 -5.36 1.90 3.80
C GLY A 134 -4.54 1.28 2.67
N GLU A 135 -5.19 0.98 1.54
CA GLU A 135 -4.56 0.45 0.32
C GLU A 135 -4.83 1.38 -0.87
N HIS A 136 -3.81 1.63 -1.68
CA HIS A 136 -3.93 2.34 -2.94
C HIS A 136 -3.17 1.63 -4.07
N GLY A 137 -3.92 0.87 -4.87
CA GLY A 137 -3.39 0.15 -6.03
C GLY A 137 -3.41 0.99 -7.31
N VAL A 138 -2.24 1.25 -7.90
CA VAL A 138 -2.12 1.98 -9.17
C VAL A 138 -1.95 0.98 -10.32
N GLY A 139 -2.95 0.84 -11.19
CA GLY A 139 -2.90 -0.05 -12.34
C GLY A 139 -2.14 0.55 -13.52
N ALA A 140 -1.34 -0.26 -14.23
CA ALA A 140 -0.69 0.17 -15.45
C ALA A 140 -1.64 0.10 -16.67
N ASP A 141 -1.69 1.15 -17.48
CA ASP A 141 -2.48 1.19 -18.72
C ASP A 141 -1.74 0.54 -19.89
N TRP A 142 -1.78 -0.78 -19.94
CA TRP A 142 -1.17 -1.59 -21.00
C TRP A 142 -1.77 -1.33 -22.38
N LYS A 143 -3.05 -0.95 -22.45
CA LYS A 143 -3.72 -0.68 -23.73
C LYS A 143 -3.17 0.60 -24.36
N LYS A 144 -2.91 1.62 -23.56
CA LYS A 144 -2.41 2.91 -24.03
C LYS A 144 -0.91 2.93 -24.26
N TYR A 145 -0.12 2.36 -23.35
CA TYR A 145 1.34 2.55 -23.34
C TYR A 145 2.15 1.28 -23.62
N GLY A 146 1.49 0.14 -23.84
CA GLY A 146 2.15 -1.14 -24.17
C GLY A 146 3.22 -1.52 -23.16
N ARG A 147 4.40 -1.95 -23.65
CA ARG A 147 5.52 -2.42 -22.80
C ARG A 147 6.03 -1.37 -21.80
N GLY A 148 5.83 -0.08 -22.07
CA GLY A 148 6.23 1.01 -21.19
C GLY A 148 5.28 1.28 -20.02
N ALA A 149 4.07 0.71 -20.05
CA ALA A 149 3.00 1.05 -19.10
C ALA A 149 3.41 0.85 -17.63
N GLY A 150 4.14 -0.22 -17.32
CA GLY A 150 4.63 -0.46 -15.96
C GLY A 150 5.61 0.60 -15.46
N PHE A 151 6.48 1.10 -16.32
CA PHE A 151 7.45 2.16 -15.97
C PHE A 151 6.79 3.52 -15.81
N ILE A 152 5.77 3.83 -16.62
CA ILE A 152 4.98 5.06 -16.47
C ILE A 152 4.22 5.01 -15.14
N ARG A 153 3.53 3.91 -14.87
CA ARG A 153 2.86 3.68 -13.57
C ARG A 153 3.82 3.76 -12.39
N ASN A 154 5.06 3.29 -12.51
CA ASN A 154 6.07 3.48 -11.46
C ASN A 154 6.27 4.95 -11.10
N ALA A 155 6.41 5.80 -12.12
CA ALA A 155 6.57 7.23 -11.92
C ALA A 155 5.30 7.82 -11.27
N GLU A 156 4.11 7.47 -11.76
CA GLU A 156 2.83 7.91 -11.20
C GLU A 156 2.68 7.55 -9.71
N MET A 157 3.10 6.36 -9.28
CA MET A 157 3.08 6.01 -7.86
C MET A 157 4.01 6.87 -7.01
N LEU A 158 5.15 7.32 -7.56
CA LEU A 158 6.07 8.20 -6.84
C LEU A 158 5.51 9.63 -6.73
N GLU A 159 4.71 10.09 -7.71
CA GLU A 159 4.01 11.38 -7.65
C GLU A 159 2.98 11.46 -6.50
N LEU A 160 2.57 10.31 -5.95
CA LEU A 160 1.75 10.26 -4.73
C LEU A 160 2.53 10.65 -3.45
N LYS A 161 3.83 10.95 -3.59
CA LYS A 161 4.76 11.39 -2.54
C LYS A 161 4.80 10.42 -1.37
N PRO A 162 5.26 9.17 -1.58
CA PRO A 162 5.44 8.24 -0.47
C PRO A 162 6.53 8.73 0.49
N ASP A 163 6.34 8.43 1.77
CA ASP A 163 7.32 8.74 2.82
C ASP A 163 8.42 7.67 2.88
N PHE A 164 8.09 6.43 2.50
CA PHE A 164 9.01 5.30 2.49
C PHE A 164 8.76 4.40 1.29
N VAL A 165 9.82 3.71 0.83
CA VAL A 165 9.73 2.63 -0.15
C VAL A 165 10.29 1.33 0.44
N ILE A 166 9.53 0.24 0.35
CA ILE A 166 10.05 -1.12 0.53
C ILE A 166 10.04 -1.81 -0.83
N ALA A 167 11.22 -2.21 -1.28
CA ALA A 167 11.43 -2.84 -2.58
C ALA A 167 11.82 -4.31 -2.38
N PHE A 168 10.90 -5.21 -2.70
CA PHE A 168 11.11 -6.65 -2.73
C PHE A 168 11.84 -7.09 -4.01
N PRO A 169 12.53 -8.25 -4.01
CA PRO A 169 13.19 -8.79 -5.18
C PRO A 169 12.34 -8.73 -6.44
N GLY A 170 12.93 -8.23 -7.53
CA GLY A 170 12.22 -8.05 -8.80
C GLY A 170 13.11 -7.59 -9.94
N GLY A 171 12.48 -7.43 -11.11
CA GLY A 171 13.15 -7.12 -12.37
C GLY A 171 13.39 -5.62 -12.62
N ALA A 172 13.42 -5.25 -13.90
CA ALA A 172 13.68 -3.87 -14.33
C ALA A 172 12.69 -2.84 -13.74
N GLY A 173 11.42 -3.22 -13.57
CA GLY A 173 10.40 -2.36 -12.95
C GLY A 173 10.77 -1.97 -11.51
N THR A 174 11.16 -2.93 -10.69
CA THR A 174 11.60 -2.69 -9.30
C THR A 174 12.86 -1.82 -9.28
N LYS A 175 13.87 -2.14 -10.10
CA LYS A 175 15.11 -1.36 -10.20
C LYS A 175 14.85 0.10 -10.58
N MET A 176 13.91 0.34 -11.48
CA MET A 176 13.49 1.70 -11.86
C MET A 176 12.84 2.43 -10.67
N MET A 177 11.94 1.77 -9.92
CA MET A 177 11.31 2.37 -8.74
C MET A 177 12.35 2.77 -7.69
N VAL A 178 13.27 1.87 -7.33
CA VAL A 178 14.37 2.16 -6.39
C VAL A 178 15.18 3.37 -6.86
N SER A 179 15.50 3.42 -8.15
CA SER A 179 16.28 4.53 -8.72
C SER A 179 15.51 5.86 -8.67
N LEU A 180 14.20 5.84 -8.96
CA LEU A 180 13.33 7.02 -8.89
C LEU A 180 13.22 7.53 -7.45
N ALA A 181 12.95 6.64 -6.50
CA ALA A 181 12.81 6.97 -5.08
C ALA A 181 14.09 7.56 -4.49
N LYS A 182 15.25 6.95 -4.76
CA LYS A 182 16.57 7.47 -4.34
C LYS A 182 16.84 8.86 -4.92
N ARG A 183 16.51 9.11 -6.19
CA ARG A 183 16.64 10.44 -6.81
C ARG A 183 15.71 11.47 -6.19
N ALA A 184 14.52 11.05 -5.77
CA ALA A 184 13.56 11.91 -5.09
C ALA A 184 13.86 12.12 -3.59
N GLY A 185 14.92 11.49 -3.04
CA GLY A 185 15.27 11.57 -1.63
C GLY A 185 14.34 10.78 -0.71
N VAL A 186 13.52 9.88 -1.24
CA VAL A 186 12.64 9.02 -0.46
C VAL A 186 13.46 7.84 0.10
N PRO A 187 13.44 7.57 1.41
CA PRO A 187 14.10 6.41 2.00
C PRO A 187 13.64 5.10 1.38
N VAL A 188 14.59 4.24 1.01
CA VAL A 188 14.32 2.93 0.39
C VAL A 188 14.94 1.81 1.23
N LYS A 189 14.14 0.81 1.59
CA LYS A 189 14.60 -0.48 2.11
C LYS A 189 14.51 -1.53 1.00
N GLU A 190 15.66 -1.95 0.48
CA GLU A 190 15.75 -3.03 -0.50
C GLU A 190 15.86 -4.36 0.24
N ILE A 191 15.00 -5.32 -0.11
CA ILE A 191 15.01 -6.68 0.43
C ILE A 191 15.78 -7.56 -0.56
N THR A 192 16.74 -8.34 -0.04
CA THR A 192 17.67 -9.18 -0.79
C THR A 192 17.48 -10.65 -0.49
#